data_AF-A0A432QXS8-F1
#
_entry.id   AF-A0A432QXS8-F1
#
_cell.length_a   1.000
_cell.length_b   1.000
_cell.length_c   1.000
_cell.angle_alpha   90.00
_cell.angle_beta   90.00
_cell.angle_gamma   90.00
#
_symmetry.space_group_name_H-M   'P 1'
#
loop_
_entity.id
_entity.type
_entity.pdbx_description
1 polymer ?
#
loop_
_entity_poly.entity_id
_entity_poly.type
_entity_poly.pdbx_seq_one_letter_code
_entity_poly.pdbx_strand_id
1 'polypeptide(L)'
;GTFLGYTATYFIGYYIGEEVLEKNLQRLRLSREDFIKTKQFVETKGEISLVFGRFIPVIRPLLPLLIGAFRPPLKKFTLFNFLGAILWISSYVLMGNLLGELISFIITHKIPGIALTIALFLLYLTWRKYGKNKKLF
;
A
#
# COMPACT_ATOMS: atom_id res chain seq x y z
N GLY A 1 15.97 -2.35 -4.55
CA GLY A 1 15.51 -1.26 -3.65
C GLY A 1 14.48 -1.72 -2.61
N THR A 2 13.30 -2.22 -3.03
CA THR A 2 12.15 -2.45 -2.12
C THR A 2 12.46 -3.35 -0.91
N PHE A 3 13.19 -4.45 -1.10
CA PHE A 3 13.55 -5.35 -0.01
C PHE A 3 14.42 -4.67 1.05
N LEU A 4 15.49 -3.98 0.63
CA LEU A 4 16.41 -3.26 1.53
C LEU A 4 15.70 -2.11 2.26
N GLY A 5 14.84 -1.36 1.56
CA GLY A 5 14.05 -0.31 2.19
C GLY A 5 13.14 -0.86 3.29
N TYR A 6 12.45 -1.97 3.03
CA TYR A 6 11.61 -2.63 4.03
C TYR A 6 12.42 -3.13 5.23
N THR A 7 13.58 -3.74 4.97
CA THR A 7 14.48 -4.19 6.03
C THR A 7 15.00 -3.03 6.87
N ALA A 8 15.37 -1.91 6.25
CA ALA A 8 15.78 -0.70 6.96
C ALA A 8 14.66 -0.16 7.84
N THR A 9 13.44 -0.04 7.31
CA THR A 9 12.27 0.41 8.08
C THR A 9 11.91 -0.54 9.22
N TYR A 10 12.07 -1.85 9.02
CA TYR A 10 11.91 -2.83 10.09
C TYR A 10 12.89 -2.57 11.23
N PHE A 11 14.17 -2.35 10.94
CA PHE A 11 15.15 -2.03 11.97
C PHE A 11 14.86 -0.69 12.65
N ILE A 12 14.44 0.33 11.91
CA ILE A 12 13.99 1.60 12.50
C ILE A 12 12.86 1.35 13.51
N GLY A 13 11.85 0.56 13.15
CA GLY A 13 10.78 0.17 14.06
C GLY A 13 11.28 -0.59 15.29
N TYR A 14 12.18 -1.55 15.06
CA TYR A 14 12.80 -2.37 16.11
C TYR A 14 13.54 -1.53 17.17
N TYR A 15 14.28 -0.52 16.72
CA TYR A 15 15.04 0.39 17.58
C TYR A 15 14.15 1.43 18.28
N ILE A 16 13.16 2.01 17.58
CA ILE A 16 12.20 2.94 18.17
C ILE A 16 11.39 2.26 19.28
N GLY A 17 11.02 0.99 19.06
CA GLY A 17 10.20 0.21 19.99
C GLY A 17 8.72 0.59 19.96
N GLU A 18 7.92 -0.24 20.61
CA GLU A 18 6.46 -0.14 20.60
C GLU A 18 5.93 1.15 21.24
N GLU A 19 6.44 1.53 22.42
CA GLU A 19 5.91 2.65 23.22
C GLU A 19 6.09 4.01 22.51
N VAL A 20 7.26 4.24 21.91
CA VAL A 20 7.54 5.49 21.18
C VAL A 20 6.71 5.55 19.90
N LEU A 21 6.52 4.41 19.24
CA LEU A 21 5.71 4.33 18.03
C LEU A 21 4.23 4.60 18.34
N GLU A 22 3.68 4.00 19.40
CA GLU A 22 2.31 4.27 19.87
C GLU A 22 2.10 5.76 20.12
N LYS A 23 3.00 6.41 20.86
CA LYS A 23 2.93 7.83 21.18
C LYS A 23 2.99 8.72 19.93
N ASN A 24 3.83 8.37 18.96
CA ASN A 24 3.94 9.11 17.71
C ASN A 24 2.70 8.94 16.82
N LEU A 25 2.11 7.74 16.77
CA LEU A 25 0.89 7.49 16.01
C LEU A 25 -0.32 8.19 16.65
N GLN A 26 -0.39 8.28 17.97
CA GLN A 26 -1.40 9.08 18.68
C GLN A 26 -1.35 10.56 18.28
N ARG A 27 -0.16 11.14 18.08
CA ARG A 27 -0.01 12.51 17.56
C ARG A 27 -0.52 12.67 16.12
N LEU A 28 -0.54 11.59 15.35
CA LEU A 28 -1.07 11.52 13.99
C LEU A 28 -2.57 11.17 13.95
N ARG A 29 -3.29 11.32 15.08
CA ARG A 29 -4.73 11.02 15.25
C ARG A 29 -5.10 9.54 15.13
N LEU A 30 -4.16 8.61 15.29
CA LEU A 30 -4.48 7.19 15.48
C LEU A 30 -4.84 6.95 16.94
N SER A 31 -6.02 6.39 17.20
CA SER A 31 -6.42 6.09 18.56
C SER A 31 -5.56 4.97 19.15
N ARG A 32 -5.44 4.94 20.48
CA ARG A 32 -4.78 3.85 21.19
C ARG A 32 -5.44 2.50 20.90
N GLU A 33 -6.76 2.48 20.77
CA GLU A 33 -7.51 1.27 20.41
C GLU A 33 -7.13 0.75 19.02
N ASP A 34 -6.95 1.63 18.04
CA ASP A 34 -6.53 1.25 16.70
C ASP A 34 -5.11 0.68 16.70
N PHE A 35 -4.22 1.23 17.53
CA PHE A 35 -2.88 0.69 17.70
C PHE A 35 -2.90 -0.73 18.29
N ILE A 36 -3.70 -0.96 19.33
CA ILE A 36 -3.86 -2.29 19.96
C ILE A 36 -4.47 -3.29 18.97
N LYS A 37 -5.51 -2.89 18.22
CA LYS A 37 -6.09 -3.73 17.16
C LYS A 37 -5.07 -4.07 16.10
N THR A 38 -4.25 -3.10 15.70
CA THR A 38 -3.18 -3.30 14.72
C THR A 38 -2.13 -4.26 15.25
N LYS A 39 -1.74 -4.15 16.52
CA LYS A 39 -0.81 -5.08 17.17
C LYS A 39 -1.35 -6.51 17.14
N GLN A 40 -2.58 -6.73 17.60
CA GLN A 40 -3.21 -8.06 17.57
C GLN A 40 -3.30 -8.62 16.14
N PHE A 41 -3.63 -7.77 15.17
CA PHE A 41 -3.68 -8.16 13.76
C PHE A 41 -2.30 -8.52 13.21
N VAL A 42 -1.25 -7.79 13.59
CA VAL A 42 0.13 -8.06 13.17
C VAL A 42 0.70 -9.29 13.88
N GLU A 43 0.37 -9.53 15.13
CA GLU A 43 0.78 -10.75 15.85
C GLU A 43 0.16 -12.02 15.24
N THR A 44 -1.08 -11.92 14.75
CA THR A 44 -1.81 -13.05 14.16
C THR A 44 -1.61 -13.21 12.65
N LYS A 45 -1.44 -12.11 11.90
CA LYS A 45 -1.43 -12.06 10.43
C LYS A 45 -0.35 -11.14 9.85
N GLY A 46 0.66 -10.75 10.64
CA GLY A 46 1.68 -9.78 10.24
C GLY A 46 2.45 -10.17 8.98
N GLU A 47 2.64 -11.47 8.78
CA GLU A 47 3.34 -12.03 7.62
C GLU A 47 2.60 -11.77 6.31
N ILE A 48 1.30 -12.07 6.31
CA ILE A 48 0.41 -11.88 5.16
C ILE A 48 0.21 -10.38 4.91
N SER A 49 0.12 -9.60 5.98
CA SER A 49 -0.04 -8.15 5.94
C SER A 49 1.12 -7.45 5.22
N LEU A 50 2.36 -7.96 5.35
CA LEU A 50 3.52 -7.43 4.61
C LEU A 50 3.40 -7.57 3.11
N VAL A 51 2.80 -8.67 2.66
CA VAL A 51 2.64 -8.97 1.24
C VAL A 51 1.56 -8.08 0.64
N PHE A 52 0.36 -8.10 1.23
CA PHE A 52 -0.78 -7.36 0.68
C PHE A 52 -0.72 -5.86 0.95
N GLY A 53 -0.16 -5.43 2.08
CA GLY A 53 -0.06 -4.02 2.41
C GLY A 53 0.87 -3.22 1.48
N ARG A 54 1.69 -3.89 0.67
CA ARG A 54 2.50 -3.25 -0.39
C ARG A 54 1.68 -2.63 -1.51
N PHE A 55 0.44 -3.12 -1.71
CA PHE A 55 -0.47 -2.60 -2.71
C PHE A 55 -1.24 -1.36 -2.22
N ILE A 56 -1.18 -1.04 -0.92
CA ILE A 56 -1.87 0.11 -0.32
C ILE A 56 -0.83 1.18 0.06
N PRO A 57 -0.68 2.28 -0.71
CA PRO A 57 0.42 3.23 -0.54
C PRO A 57 0.52 3.85 0.86
N VAL A 58 -0.62 4.12 1.50
CA VAL A 58 -0.68 4.74 2.84
C VAL A 58 -0.14 3.79 3.91
N ILE A 59 -0.42 2.50 3.79
CA ILE A 59 -0.05 1.49 4.79
C ILE A 59 1.35 0.93 4.52
N ARG A 60 1.77 0.92 3.26
CA ARG A 60 3.06 0.41 2.78
C ARG A 60 4.27 0.82 3.64
N PRO A 61 4.51 2.11 3.94
CA PRO A 61 5.65 2.51 4.77
C PRO A 61 5.43 2.23 6.27
N LEU A 62 4.18 2.16 6.73
CA LEU A 62 3.83 1.98 8.14
C LEU A 62 3.96 0.51 8.59
N LEU A 63 3.62 -0.44 7.72
CA LEU A 63 3.66 -1.87 8.04
C LEU A 63 5.03 -2.39 8.51
N PRO A 64 6.12 -2.23 7.73
CA PRO A 64 7.43 -2.72 8.19
C PRO A 64 7.89 -2.02 9.47
N LEU A 65 7.49 -0.76 9.68
CA LEU A 65 7.78 -0.01 10.90
C LEU A 65 7.05 -0.60 12.12
N LEU A 66 5.73 -0.81 12.01
CA LEU A 66 4.90 -1.42 13.05
C LEU A 66 5.38 -2.83 13.39
N ILE A 67 5.62 -3.64 12.36
CA ILE A 67 6.11 -5.01 12.52
C ILE A 67 7.48 -5.01 13.19
N GLY A 68 8.39 -4.11 12.79
CA GLY A 68 9.67 -3.93 13.45
C GLY A 68 9.54 -3.63 14.94
N ALA A 69 8.63 -2.71 15.30
CA ALA A 69 8.40 -2.31 16.69
C ALA A 69 7.90 -3.44 17.59
N PHE A 70 7.15 -4.41 17.04
CA PHE A 70 6.70 -5.60 17.77
C PHE A 70 7.75 -6.73 17.82
N ARG A 71 8.93 -6.53 17.21
CA ARG A 71 10.11 -7.41 17.30
C ARG A 71 9.86 -8.91 16.98
N PRO A 72 9.18 -9.26 15.87
CA PRO A 72 9.05 -10.65 15.47
C PRO A 72 10.40 -11.23 15.02
N PRO A 73 10.56 -12.55 14.95
CA PRO A 73 11.79 -13.18 14.47
C PRO A 73 12.17 -12.69 13.06
N LEU A 74 13.40 -12.17 12.93
CA LEU A 74 13.91 -11.60 11.67
C LEU A 74 13.81 -12.57 10.48
N LYS A 75 13.99 -13.87 10.73
CA LYS A 75 13.86 -14.93 9.71
C LYS A 75 12.45 -14.93 9.09
N LYS A 76 11.41 -14.85 9.92
CA LYS A 76 10.02 -14.85 9.48
C LYS A 76 9.73 -13.58 8.68
N PHE A 77 10.10 -12.42 9.23
CA PHE A 77 9.97 -11.13 8.52
C PHE A 77 10.64 -11.17 7.14
N THR A 78 11.89 -11.64 7.07
CA THR A 78 12.70 -11.64 5.85
C THR A 78 12.08 -12.51 4.76
N LEU A 79 11.57 -13.70 5.12
CA LEU A 79 10.92 -14.61 4.17
C LEU A 79 9.70 -13.96 3.52
N PHE A 80 8.79 -13.41 4.33
CA PHE A 80 7.58 -12.76 3.80
C PHE A 80 7.87 -11.44 3.09
N ASN A 81 8.90 -10.69 3.53
CA ASN A 81 9.39 -9.50 2.86
C ASN A 81 9.91 -9.83 1.44
N PHE A 82 10.59 -10.97 1.30
CA PHE A 82 11.09 -11.45 0.02
C PHE A 82 9.95 -11.92 -0.89
N LEU A 83 9.05 -12.77 -0.38
CA LEU A 83 7.87 -13.24 -1.14
C LEU A 83 6.99 -12.08 -1.59
N GLY A 84 6.73 -11.11 -0.71
CA GLY A 84 5.99 -9.90 -1.04
C GLY A 84 6.71 -9.01 -2.04
N ALA A 85 8.04 -9.07 -2.14
CA ALA A 85 8.79 -8.33 -3.17
C ALA A 85 8.63 -8.96 -4.53
N ILE A 86 8.78 -10.28 -4.62
CA ILE A 86 8.56 -11.01 -5.86
C ILE A 86 7.14 -10.81 -6.34
N LEU A 87 6.13 -11.06 -5.48
CA LEU A 87 4.73 -10.92 -5.88
C LEU A 87 4.43 -9.50 -6.37
N TRP A 88 4.86 -8.48 -5.62
CA TRP A 88 4.63 -7.09 -5.99
C TRP A 88 5.27 -6.75 -7.34
N ILE A 89 6.56 -7.05 -7.53
CA ILE A 89 7.26 -6.77 -8.79
C ILE A 89 6.59 -7.49 -9.95
N SER A 90 6.29 -8.78 -9.81
CA SER A 90 5.62 -9.57 -10.85
C SER A 90 4.25 -8.98 -11.21
N SER A 91 3.46 -8.53 -10.23
CA SER A 91 2.18 -7.85 -10.51
C SER A 91 2.36 -6.58 -11.34
N TYR A 92 3.35 -5.73 -11.02
CA TYR A 92 3.60 -4.52 -11.80
C TYR A 92 4.14 -4.81 -13.20
N VAL A 93 4.99 -5.83 -13.36
CA VAL A 93 5.50 -6.24 -14.67
C VAL A 93 4.36 -6.76 -15.55
N LEU A 94 3.49 -7.63 -15.01
CA LEU A 94 2.33 -8.15 -15.75
C LEU A 94 1.35 -7.03 -16.10
N MET A 95 1.02 -6.14 -15.15
CA MET A 95 0.18 -4.97 -15.43
C MET A 95 0.82 -4.06 -16.47
N GLY A 96 2.14 -3.86 -16.41
CA GLY A 96 2.89 -3.07 -17.39
C GLY A 96 2.78 -3.63 -18.81
N ASN A 97 2.91 -4.95 -18.96
CA ASN A 97 2.76 -5.60 -20.27
C ASN A 97 1.34 -5.45 -20.82
N LEU A 98 0.32 -5.76 -20.01
CA LEU A 98 -1.08 -5.62 -20.42
C LEU A 98 -1.46 -4.18 -20.77
N LEU A 99 -0.99 -3.20 -19.98
CA LEU A 99 -1.19 -1.78 -20.27
C LEU A 99 -0.42 -1.34 -21.51
N GLY A 100 0.79 -1.88 -21.74
CA GLY A 100 1.59 -1.60 -22.93
C GLY A 100 0.90 -2.03 -24.22
N GLU A 101 0.26 -3.20 -24.22
CA GLU A 101 -0.54 -3.69 -25.35
C GLU A 101 -1.77 -2.81 -25.59
N LEU A 102 -2.50 -2.46 -24.52
CA LEU A 102 -3.65 -1.53 -24.57
C LEU A 102 -3.26 -0.16 -25.13
N ILE A 103 -2.15 0.41 -24.64
CA ILE A 103 -1.65 1.72 -25.08
C ILE A 103 -1.21 1.65 -26.54
N SER A 104 -0.51 0.57 -26.94
CA SER A 104 -0.09 0.40 -28.34
C SER A 104 -1.28 0.29 -29.29
N PHE A 105 -2.34 -0.42 -28.88
CA PHE A 105 -3.60 -0.50 -29.62
C PHE A 105 -4.27 0.88 -29.76
N ILE A 106 -4.31 1.65 -28.67
CA ILE A 106 -4.86 3.01 -28.61
C ILE A 106 -4.05 4.02 -29.46
N ILE A 107 -2.72 3.89 -29.49
CA ILE A 107 -1.86 4.78 -30.30
C ILE A 107 -2.00 4.45 -31.78
N THR A 108 -2.03 3.15 -32.12
CA THR A 108 -2.17 2.68 -33.50
C THR A 108 -3.55 3.05 -34.08
N HIS A 109 -4.60 2.93 -33.27
CA HIS A 109 -5.94 3.35 -33.62
C HIS A 109 -6.28 4.65 -32.86
N LYS A 110 -6.03 5.82 -33.47
CA LYS A 110 -6.27 7.13 -32.82
C LYS A 110 -7.69 7.32 -32.24
N ILE A 111 -8.68 6.58 -32.74
CA ILE A 111 -10.10 6.69 -32.37
C ILE A 111 -10.38 6.17 -30.94
N PRO A 112 -9.96 4.95 -30.52
CA PRO A 112 -10.13 4.49 -29.13
C PRO A 112 -9.40 5.36 -28.10
N GLY A 113 -8.28 6.00 -28.44
CA GLY A 113 -7.60 6.94 -27.55
C GLY A 113 -8.46 8.16 -27.23
N ILE A 114 -9.01 8.79 -28.27
CA ILE A 114 -9.92 9.93 -28.13
C ILE A 114 -11.17 9.53 -27.33
N ALA A 115 -11.77 8.38 -27.66
CA ALA A 115 -12.94 7.86 -26.96
C ALA A 115 -12.67 7.61 -25.46
N LEU A 116 -11.50 7.07 -25.11
CA LEU A 116 -11.11 6.85 -23.72
C LEU A 116 -10.92 8.17 -22.96
N THR A 117 -10.26 9.18 -23.56
CA THR A 117 -10.16 10.52 -22.95
C THR A 117 -11.51 11.17 -22.75
N ILE A 118 -12.43 11.07 -23.72
CA ILE A 118 -13.79 11.60 -23.59
C ILE A 118 -14.54 10.85 -22.49
N ALA A 119 -14.44 9.53 -22.42
CA ALA A 119 -15.07 8.72 -21.39
C ALA A 119 -14.55 9.07 -19.99
N LEU A 120 -13.23 9.19 -19.81
CA LEU A 120 -12.62 9.60 -18.54
C LEU A 120 -12.99 11.03 -18.15
N PHE A 121 -13.08 11.95 -19.13
CA PHE A 121 -13.52 13.32 -18.90
C PHE A 121 -15.00 13.39 -18.48
N LEU A 122 -15.89 12.65 -19.15
CA LEU A 122 -17.29 12.53 -18.75
C LEU A 122 -17.44 11.88 -17.37
N LEU A 123 -16.65 10.85 -17.08
CA LEU A 123 -16.63 10.17 -15.77
C LEU A 123 -16.11 11.10 -14.66
N TYR A 124 -15.12 11.94 -14.96
CA TYR A 124 -14.67 13.01 -14.05
C TYR A 124 -15.76 14.05 -13.81
N LEU A 125 -16.48 14.48 -14.87
CA LEU A 125 -17.58 15.44 -14.75
C LEU A 125 -18.76 14.87 -13.96
N THR A 126 -19.14 13.62 -14.19
CA THR A 126 -20.19 12.96 -13.41
C THR A 126 -19.75 12.76 -11.97
N TRP A 127 -18.52 12.30 -11.72
CA TRP A 127 -17.97 12.19 -10.36
C TRP A 127 -17.88 13.55 -9.65
N ARG A 128 -17.55 14.64 -10.35
CA ARG A 128 -17.55 16.01 -9.79
C ARG A 128 -18.96 16.52 -9.51
N LYS A 129 -19.94 16.19 -10.36
CA LYS A 129 -21.34 16.59 -10.22
C LYS A 129 -22.05 15.80 -9.10
N TYR A 130 -21.77 14.50 -8.99
CA TYR A 130 -22.34 13.62 -7.94
C TYR A 130 -21.53 13.64 -6.63
N GLY A 131 -20.22 13.89 -6.69
CA GLY A 131 -19.34 13.99 -5.51
C GLY A 131 -19.56 15.27 -4.70
N LYS A 132 -20.10 16.33 -5.29
CA LYS A 132 -20.54 17.54 -4.56
C LYS A 132 -21.82 17.36 -3.75
N ASN A 133 -22.59 16.29 -3.98
CA ASN A 133 -23.82 15.99 -3.24
C ASN A 133 -23.63 15.08 -2.01
N LYS A 134 -22.38 14.80 -1.59
CA LYS A 134 -22.09 14.19 -0.28
C LYS A 134 -21.56 15.20 0.75
N LYS A 135 -22.16 16.40 0.79
CA LYS A 135 -22.34 17.13 2.05
C LYS A 135 -23.76 16.85 2.52
N LEU A 136 -23.96 15.84 3.35
CA LEU A 136 -25.04 15.76 4.36
C LEU A 136 -24.97 14.40 5.07
N PHE A 137 -24.74 14.52 6.38
CA PHE A 137 -24.61 13.51 7.45
C PHE A 137 -23.25 12.82 7.57
#